data_AF-A0A8J6WKV6-F1
#
_entry.id   AF-A0A8J6WKV6-F1
#
_cell.length_a   1.000
_cell.length_b   1.000
_cell.length_c   1.000
_cell.angle_alpha   90.00
_cell.angle_beta   90.00
_cell.angle_gamma   90.00
#
_symmetry.space_group_name_H-M   'P 1'
#
loop_
_entity.id
_entity.type
_entity.pdbx_description
1 polymer ?
#
loop_
_entity_poly.entity_id
_entity_poly.type
_entity_poly.pdbx_seq_one_letter_code
_entity_poly.pdbx_strand_id
1 'polypeptide(L)'
;MTASTGWGEESRRPPRSEPLPADPTGQRLCEIFGHYPWNFIRADLPDDATAKAAWTTVTTYPLRPRVLWNHWQDANQLIGVRFTHDTRYALLDLDAGGDYCTPEGVAQLRAALETLGITRTLLLRSSWSGGLHLYIPFAELVNTFNLAVALKECFKAQGFRLQAGQLEIFPNVKAYGVQTFIEYMGHRLPLQPGSGSSLLDDDLNPIGDSLARFFWLWDGAAGHQDMDTLRHAMKIGRDNHRKRPKRRSHPVESWRQDLDLEITEGWTAYGQTNHLLKTIACYGRVFEGLQGQALIDYTLRIALHCPGYEQYCRHQHDIERKVIAWARAVEGYYWPLGTTPTRDTSHPKNNLVPFNQRQTEDAQHRIRAAYTTLEQAGELPEQITARAKAIALAAKVSQQTLYKHLTLWHPEHQEGVIAQIASLLAPEEPSSEATTGSLGPFEIKELHPLEGDMKGEALCAGELGSDTNSFSPARGVRGDETFFPQDAEHRAYNLDLHEQIQNQIRSLGWSGEVIRQFIADQFEGKRWFELTDDERFLLLYRLRVVD
;
A
#
# COMPACT_ATOMS: atom_id res chain seq x y z
N MET A 1 -41.02 2.04 23.19
CA MET A 1 -40.05 2.54 22.19
C MET A 1 -39.82 1.40 21.21
N THR A 2 -40.32 1.58 20.00
CA THR A 2 -40.37 0.59 18.92
C THR A 2 -39.00 0.40 18.27
N ALA A 3 -38.46 -0.82 18.34
CA ALA A 3 -37.34 -1.23 17.52
C ALA A 3 -37.88 -1.62 16.13
N SER A 4 -37.42 -0.91 15.10
CA SER A 4 -37.76 -1.20 13.70
C SER A 4 -36.98 -2.40 13.20
N THR A 5 -37.64 -3.56 13.20
CA THR A 5 -37.30 -4.74 12.40
C THR A 5 -37.77 -4.51 10.97
N GLY A 6 -36.85 -4.28 10.04
CA GLY A 6 -37.21 -4.02 8.65
C GLY A 6 -36.03 -4.04 7.68
N TRP A 7 -35.19 -5.08 7.71
CA TRP A 7 -34.21 -5.37 6.65
C TRP A 7 -34.03 -6.87 6.52
N GLY A 8 -35.05 -7.56 6.01
CA GLY A 8 -34.95 -8.99 5.83
C GLY A 8 -36.21 -9.58 5.24
N GLU A 9 -36.50 -9.27 3.97
CA GLU A 9 -37.21 -10.21 3.07
C GLU A 9 -37.39 -9.70 1.62
N GLU A 10 -37.05 -8.44 1.30
CA GLU A 10 -37.25 -7.92 -0.07
C GLU A 10 -36.11 -8.21 -1.07
N SER A 11 -35.02 -8.89 -0.64
CA SER A 11 -33.81 -9.14 -1.46
C SER A 11 -33.78 -10.52 -2.15
N ARG A 12 -34.91 -11.03 -2.62
CA ARG A 12 -34.96 -12.28 -3.42
C ARG A 12 -35.63 -12.13 -4.78
N ARG A 13 -35.65 -10.91 -5.32
CA ARG A 13 -35.82 -10.74 -6.77
C ARG A 13 -34.43 -10.77 -7.40
N PRO A 14 -34.16 -11.63 -8.40
CA PRO A 14 -32.93 -11.50 -9.16
C PRO A 14 -32.87 -10.06 -9.70
N PRO A 15 -31.72 -9.37 -9.63
CA PRO A 15 -31.59 -8.04 -10.22
C PRO A 15 -32.07 -8.13 -11.67
N ARG A 16 -32.92 -7.17 -12.09
CA ARG A 16 -33.30 -7.06 -13.51
C ARG A 16 -32.00 -7.00 -14.30
N SER A 17 -31.74 -8.01 -15.12
CA SER A 17 -30.53 -8.06 -15.95
C SER A 17 -30.50 -6.80 -16.80
N GLU A 18 -29.47 -5.97 -16.63
CA GLU A 18 -29.30 -4.80 -17.48
C GLU A 18 -29.15 -5.26 -18.93
N PRO A 19 -29.76 -4.55 -19.89
CA PRO A 19 -29.72 -4.97 -21.27
C PRO A 19 -28.28 -4.89 -21.80
N LEU A 20 -27.77 -6.00 -22.31
CA LEU A 20 -26.44 -6.10 -22.90
C LEU A 20 -26.41 -5.51 -24.32
N PRO A 21 -25.20 -5.23 -24.87
CA PRO A 21 -25.02 -4.90 -26.29
C PRO A 21 -25.54 -6.00 -27.22
N ALA A 22 -25.95 -5.63 -28.43
CA ALA A 22 -26.32 -6.62 -29.46
C ALA A 22 -25.08 -7.36 -30.01
N ASP A 23 -23.93 -6.68 -30.07
CA ASP A 23 -22.67 -7.28 -30.53
C ASP A 23 -22.14 -8.32 -29.53
N PRO A 24 -21.87 -9.58 -29.94
CA PRO A 24 -21.35 -10.63 -29.06
C PRO A 24 -20.02 -10.29 -28.38
N THR A 25 -19.16 -9.54 -29.05
CA THR A 25 -17.88 -9.04 -28.51
C THR A 25 -18.15 -8.01 -27.42
N GLY A 26 -19.12 -7.12 -27.65
CA GLY A 26 -19.57 -6.15 -26.66
C GLY A 26 -20.20 -6.81 -25.43
N GLN A 27 -20.96 -7.89 -25.62
CA GLN A 27 -21.49 -8.70 -24.51
C GLN A 27 -20.36 -9.29 -23.67
N ARG A 28 -19.35 -9.89 -24.32
CA ARG A 28 -18.20 -10.50 -23.65
C ARG A 28 -17.33 -9.47 -22.91
N LEU A 29 -17.12 -8.29 -23.50
CA LEU A 29 -16.44 -7.18 -22.83
C LEU A 29 -17.18 -6.79 -21.54
N CYS A 30 -18.50 -6.65 -21.60
CA CYS A 30 -19.32 -6.31 -20.43
C CYS A 30 -19.34 -7.43 -19.39
N GLU A 31 -19.31 -8.69 -19.83
CA GLU A 31 -19.24 -9.84 -18.93
C GLU A 31 -17.95 -9.84 -18.11
N ILE A 32 -16.81 -9.53 -18.72
CA ILE A 32 -15.50 -9.55 -18.02
C ILE A 32 -15.28 -8.26 -17.20
N PHE A 33 -15.56 -7.11 -17.80
CA PHE A 33 -15.16 -5.80 -17.26
C PHE A 33 -16.31 -4.97 -16.66
N GLY A 34 -17.57 -5.38 -16.87
CA GLY A 34 -18.76 -4.62 -16.49
C GLY A 34 -19.27 -4.86 -15.06
N HIS A 35 -18.52 -5.57 -14.21
CA HIS A 35 -18.98 -5.94 -12.88
C HIS A 35 -19.01 -4.78 -11.86
N TYR A 36 -18.21 -3.72 -12.07
CA TYR A 36 -18.19 -2.54 -11.21
C TYR A 36 -18.57 -1.28 -11.99
N PRO A 37 -19.86 -0.90 -12.01
CA PRO A 37 -20.32 0.18 -12.88
C PRO A 37 -20.04 1.57 -12.30
N TRP A 38 -19.69 1.71 -11.02
CA TRP A 38 -19.46 3.00 -10.38
C TRP A 38 -18.00 3.42 -10.42
N ASN A 39 -17.74 4.73 -10.27
CA ASN A 39 -16.39 5.27 -10.15
C ASN A 39 -15.45 4.87 -11.30
N PHE A 40 -15.99 4.63 -12.50
CA PHE A 40 -15.18 4.31 -13.68
C PHE A 40 -14.29 5.50 -14.07
N ILE A 41 -13.25 5.25 -14.85
CA ILE A 41 -12.31 6.29 -15.29
C ILE A 41 -12.47 6.55 -16.78
N ARG A 42 -12.29 7.80 -17.20
CA ARG A 42 -12.28 8.19 -18.60
C ARG A 42 -11.24 9.28 -18.88
N ALA A 43 -10.78 9.34 -20.11
CA ALA A 43 -9.94 10.42 -20.63
C ALA A 43 -10.29 10.65 -22.10
N ASP A 44 -10.06 11.86 -22.62
CA ASP A 44 -10.01 12.06 -24.07
C ASP A 44 -8.73 11.42 -24.61
N LEU A 45 -8.77 10.88 -25.82
CA LEU A 45 -7.57 10.36 -26.47
C LEU A 45 -6.64 11.54 -26.80
N PRO A 46 -5.36 11.54 -26.36
CA PRO A 46 -4.45 12.63 -26.66
C PRO A 46 -4.15 12.74 -28.16
N ASP A 47 -4.09 13.97 -28.68
CA ASP A 47 -3.70 14.24 -30.09
C ASP A 47 -2.23 13.86 -30.36
N ASP A 48 -1.38 13.94 -29.34
CA ASP A 48 0.04 13.55 -29.38
C ASP A 48 0.20 12.16 -28.75
N ALA A 49 0.73 11.23 -29.54
CA ALA A 49 1.01 9.84 -29.15
C ALA A 49 1.94 9.70 -27.92
N THR A 50 2.72 10.73 -27.61
CA THR A 50 3.64 10.77 -26.46
C THR A 50 3.03 11.44 -25.22
N ALA A 51 1.90 12.13 -25.37
CA ALA A 51 1.22 12.80 -24.26
C ALA A 51 0.48 11.80 -23.35
N LYS A 52 0.55 12.02 -22.04
CA LYS A 52 -0.18 11.21 -21.06
C LYS A 52 -1.67 11.55 -21.08
N ALA A 53 -2.51 10.52 -21.07
CA ALA A 53 -3.95 10.68 -20.98
C ALA A 53 -4.37 11.34 -19.65
N ALA A 54 -5.23 12.34 -19.73
CA ALA A 54 -5.75 13.06 -18.57
C ALA A 54 -6.94 12.32 -17.94
N TRP A 55 -6.65 11.27 -17.17
CA TRP A 55 -7.66 10.43 -16.54
C TRP A 55 -8.49 11.18 -15.49
N THR A 56 -9.81 11.04 -15.60
CA THR A 56 -10.79 11.56 -14.64
C THR A 56 -11.66 10.42 -14.13
N THR A 57 -12.05 10.47 -12.85
CA THR A 57 -12.99 9.50 -12.27
C THR A 57 -14.41 10.05 -12.35
N VAL A 58 -15.34 9.27 -12.91
CA VAL A 58 -16.75 9.62 -13.00
C VAL A 58 -17.50 8.96 -11.86
N THR A 59 -18.01 9.78 -10.93
CA THR A 59 -18.70 9.33 -9.71
C THR A 59 -20.21 9.57 -9.73
N THR A 60 -20.70 10.34 -10.70
CA THR A 60 -22.06 10.89 -10.72
C THR A 60 -23.14 9.92 -11.20
N TYR A 61 -22.77 8.87 -11.94
CA TYR A 61 -23.70 7.88 -12.48
C TYR A 61 -23.02 6.53 -12.75
N PRO A 62 -23.77 5.41 -12.80
CA PRO A 62 -23.22 4.10 -13.11
C PRO A 62 -23.03 3.92 -14.62
N LEU A 63 -21.97 3.21 -15.00
CA LEU A 63 -21.62 2.80 -16.35
C LEU A 63 -22.42 1.55 -16.74
N ARG A 64 -23.50 1.74 -17.51
CA ARG A 64 -24.36 0.64 -18.00
C ARG A 64 -23.69 -0.14 -19.14
N PRO A 65 -23.93 -1.45 -19.33
CA PRO A 65 -23.27 -2.29 -20.34
C PRO A 65 -23.26 -1.73 -21.77
N ARG A 66 -24.42 -1.26 -22.27
CA ARG A 66 -24.49 -0.65 -23.62
C ARG A 66 -23.69 0.64 -23.73
N VAL A 67 -23.61 1.41 -22.64
CA VAL A 67 -22.84 2.65 -22.59
C VAL A 67 -21.35 2.34 -22.48
N LEU A 68 -20.96 1.31 -21.71
CA LEU A 68 -19.59 0.82 -21.66
C LEU A 68 -19.11 0.41 -23.06
N TRP A 69 -19.91 -0.38 -23.78
CA TRP A 69 -19.60 -0.78 -25.14
C TRP A 69 -19.46 0.41 -26.09
N ASN A 70 -20.42 1.35 -26.04
CA ASN A 70 -20.36 2.56 -26.85
C ASN A 70 -19.10 3.41 -26.54
N HIS A 71 -18.75 3.55 -25.25
CA HIS A 71 -17.54 4.27 -24.87
C HIS A 71 -16.27 3.57 -25.33
N TRP A 72 -16.23 2.24 -25.25
CA TRP A 72 -15.11 1.47 -25.75
C TRP A 72 -14.93 1.61 -27.27
N GLN A 73 -16.02 1.74 -28.05
CA GLN A 73 -15.96 1.85 -29.52
C GLN A 73 -15.53 3.23 -30.03
N ASP A 74 -15.61 4.26 -29.20
CA ASP A 74 -15.34 5.64 -29.62
C ASP A 74 -13.83 5.89 -29.64
N ALA A 75 -13.30 6.12 -30.85
CA ALA A 75 -11.87 6.31 -31.09
C ALA A 75 -11.30 7.61 -30.50
N ASN A 76 -12.13 8.53 -30.00
CA ASN A 76 -11.68 9.80 -29.43
C ASN A 76 -11.64 9.79 -27.89
N GLN A 77 -12.02 8.68 -27.25
CA GLN A 77 -12.03 8.57 -25.80
C GLN A 77 -11.39 7.28 -25.33
N LEU A 78 -10.93 7.31 -24.09
CA LEU A 78 -10.46 6.18 -23.35
C LEU A 78 -11.36 5.95 -22.14
N ILE A 79 -11.72 4.69 -21.91
CA ILE A 79 -12.50 4.21 -20.78
C ILE A 79 -11.70 3.18 -19.98
N GLY A 80 -11.92 3.16 -18.67
CA GLY A 80 -11.35 2.21 -17.75
C GLY A 80 -12.30 1.88 -16.60
N VAL A 81 -12.08 0.72 -16.00
CA VAL A 81 -12.95 0.15 -14.96
C VAL A 81 -12.17 -0.11 -13.69
N ARG A 82 -12.88 -0.42 -12.61
CA ARG A 82 -12.30 -0.83 -11.32
C ARG A 82 -12.75 -2.24 -10.98
N PHE A 83 -12.00 -2.89 -10.08
CA PHE A 83 -12.37 -4.20 -9.59
C PHE A 83 -13.46 -4.13 -8.52
N THR A 84 -14.24 -5.21 -8.40
CA THR A 84 -15.20 -5.42 -7.30
C THR A 84 -14.63 -6.40 -6.26
N HIS A 85 -15.47 -6.95 -5.38
CA HIS A 85 -15.08 -7.91 -4.34
C HIS A 85 -14.40 -9.17 -4.90
N ASP A 86 -14.88 -9.67 -6.03
CA ASP A 86 -14.33 -10.82 -6.75
C ASP A 86 -14.02 -10.45 -8.21
N THR A 87 -13.07 -11.16 -8.82
CA THR A 87 -12.59 -10.88 -10.19
C THR A 87 -12.26 -12.16 -10.92
N ARG A 88 -12.28 -12.11 -12.26
CA ARG A 88 -11.81 -13.18 -13.17
C ARG A 88 -10.48 -12.84 -13.82
N TYR A 89 -9.81 -11.78 -13.37
CA TYR A 89 -8.51 -11.41 -13.90
C TYR A 89 -7.68 -10.55 -12.94
N ALA A 90 -6.38 -10.49 -13.26
CA ALA A 90 -5.47 -9.43 -12.87
C ALA A 90 -4.84 -8.79 -14.11
N LEU A 91 -4.17 -7.67 -13.90
CA LEU A 91 -3.43 -6.91 -14.90
C LEU A 91 -2.16 -6.38 -14.25
N LEU A 92 -1.02 -6.49 -14.94
CA LEU A 92 0.17 -5.71 -14.64
C LEU A 92 0.29 -4.59 -15.68
N ASP A 93 0.51 -3.37 -15.20
CA ASP A 93 0.78 -2.22 -16.05
C ASP A 93 2.27 -1.86 -15.97
N LEU A 94 2.89 -1.79 -17.14
CA LEU A 94 4.32 -1.61 -17.35
C LEU A 94 4.50 -0.34 -18.16
N ASP A 95 5.01 0.71 -17.53
CA ASP A 95 5.22 1.98 -18.22
C ASP A 95 6.41 1.90 -19.19
N ALA A 96 6.28 2.58 -20.33
CA ALA A 96 7.34 2.68 -21.31
C ALA A 96 8.62 3.26 -20.68
N GLY A 97 9.75 2.60 -20.91
CA GLY A 97 11.05 2.96 -20.32
C GLY A 97 11.23 2.53 -18.87
N GLY A 98 10.25 1.83 -18.26
CA GLY A 98 10.42 1.17 -16.96
C GLY A 98 11.28 -0.09 -17.06
N ASP A 99 11.87 -0.49 -15.93
CA ASP A 99 12.85 -1.60 -15.82
C ASP A 99 12.37 -2.94 -16.40
N TYR A 100 11.04 -3.15 -16.44
CA TYR A 100 10.43 -4.42 -16.82
C TYR A 100 9.66 -4.36 -18.15
N CYS A 101 9.68 -3.22 -18.84
CA CYS A 101 9.01 -3.02 -20.14
C CYS A 101 9.88 -3.53 -21.31
N THR A 102 10.37 -4.77 -21.19
CA THR A 102 11.24 -5.45 -22.17
C THR A 102 10.85 -6.93 -22.28
N PRO A 103 11.25 -7.66 -23.34
CA PRO A 103 10.99 -9.10 -23.45
C PRO A 103 11.51 -9.87 -22.23
N GLU A 104 12.72 -9.58 -21.77
CA GLU A 104 13.35 -10.23 -20.61
C GLU A 104 12.62 -9.89 -19.31
N GLY A 105 12.21 -8.62 -19.14
CA GLY A 105 11.44 -8.18 -17.98
C GLY A 105 10.07 -8.88 -17.89
N VAL A 106 9.37 -8.99 -19.02
CA VAL A 106 8.11 -9.72 -19.12
C VAL A 106 8.32 -11.21 -18.84
N ALA A 107 9.38 -11.83 -19.36
CA ALA A 107 9.71 -13.22 -19.08
C ALA A 107 9.97 -13.46 -17.59
N GLN A 108 10.71 -12.58 -16.92
CA GLN A 108 10.95 -12.64 -15.47
C GLN A 108 9.64 -12.50 -14.68
N LEU A 109 8.75 -11.58 -15.07
CA LEU A 109 7.44 -11.43 -14.42
C LEU A 109 6.59 -12.68 -14.59
N ARG A 110 6.59 -13.31 -15.77
CA ARG A 110 5.88 -14.58 -16.02
C ARG A 110 6.44 -15.71 -15.18
N ALA A 111 7.76 -15.86 -15.10
CA ALA A 111 8.38 -16.86 -14.22
C ALA A 111 7.99 -16.65 -12.75
N ALA A 112 7.89 -15.38 -12.32
CA ALA A 112 7.42 -15.07 -10.97
C ALA A 112 5.95 -15.45 -10.76
N LEU A 113 5.09 -15.17 -11.74
CA LEU A 113 3.68 -15.53 -11.73
C LEU A 113 3.45 -17.05 -11.71
N GLU A 114 4.29 -17.84 -12.39
CA GLU A 114 4.21 -19.30 -12.40
C GLU A 114 4.31 -19.90 -10.99
N THR A 115 5.09 -19.29 -10.09
CA THR A 115 5.18 -19.71 -8.68
C THR A 115 3.84 -19.59 -7.92
N LEU A 116 2.91 -18.79 -8.42
CA LEU A 116 1.56 -18.64 -7.90
C LEU A 116 0.53 -19.53 -8.62
N GLY A 117 0.95 -20.37 -9.56
CA GLY A 117 0.03 -21.13 -10.42
C GLY A 117 -0.53 -20.33 -11.60
N ILE A 118 0.04 -19.16 -11.90
CA ILE A 118 -0.33 -18.36 -13.06
C ILE A 118 0.61 -18.71 -14.22
N THR A 119 0.14 -19.54 -15.14
CA THR A 119 0.96 -20.19 -16.18
C THR A 119 0.79 -19.58 -17.57
N ARG A 120 -0.27 -18.78 -17.78
CA ARG A 120 -0.57 -18.13 -19.05
C ARG A 120 -0.99 -16.68 -18.85
N THR A 121 -0.57 -15.82 -19.76
CA THR A 121 -0.83 -14.38 -19.74
C THR A 121 -1.04 -13.86 -21.15
N LEU A 122 -1.77 -12.76 -21.29
CA LEU A 122 -1.93 -12.05 -22.56
C LEU A 122 -1.13 -10.76 -22.51
N LEU A 123 -0.24 -10.57 -23.48
CA LEU A 123 0.57 -9.37 -23.58
C LEU A 123 0.00 -8.41 -24.61
N LEU A 124 -0.10 -7.15 -24.22
CA LEU A 124 -0.58 -6.07 -25.07
C LEU A 124 0.33 -4.87 -24.95
N ARG A 125 0.52 -4.16 -26.04
CA ARG A 125 0.85 -2.74 -25.99
C ARG A 125 -0.38 -1.97 -25.53
N SER A 126 -0.24 -1.14 -24.52
CA SER A 126 -1.35 -0.37 -23.94
C SER A 126 -1.66 0.90 -24.73
N SER A 127 -0.65 1.54 -25.33
CA SER A 127 -0.77 2.80 -26.08
C SER A 127 0.37 3.00 -27.09
N TRP A 128 0.28 4.04 -27.93
CA TRP A 128 1.36 4.46 -28.82
C TRP A 128 2.67 4.82 -28.11
N SER A 129 2.62 5.19 -26.82
CA SER A 129 3.83 5.46 -26.04
C SER A 129 4.67 4.22 -25.72
N GLY A 130 4.15 3.01 -26.02
CA GLY A 130 4.89 1.76 -25.88
C GLY A 130 4.78 1.06 -24.52
N GLY A 131 3.90 1.54 -23.63
CA GLY A 131 3.62 0.84 -22.37
C GLY A 131 3.00 -0.54 -22.64
N LEU A 132 3.15 -1.47 -21.69
CA LEU A 132 2.65 -2.84 -21.80
C LEU A 132 1.62 -3.15 -20.73
N HIS A 133 0.60 -3.90 -21.13
CA HIS A 133 -0.38 -4.51 -20.25
C HIS A 133 -0.22 -6.03 -20.31
N LEU A 134 0.01 -6.65 -19.16
CA LEU A 134 0.02 -8.10 -19.01
C LEU A 134 -1.27 -8.56 -18.32
N TYR A 135 -2.25 -9.01 -19.10
CA TYR A 135 -3.50 -9.54 -18.57
C TYR A 135 -3.35 -10.99 -18.11
N ILE A 136 -4.01 -11.29 -16.99
CA ILE A 136 -3.95 -12.59 -16.32
C ILE A 136 -5.38 -13.09 -16.12
N PRO A 137 -5.93 -13.87 -17.06
CA PRO A 137 -7.29 -14.41 -16.98
C PRO A 137 -7.42 -15.61 -16.03
N PHE A 138 -8.58 -15.78 -15.40
CA PHE A 138 -8.92 -16.93 -14.55
C PHE A 138 -10.24 -17.59 -14.96
N ALA A 139 -10.29 -18.93 -14.90
CA ALA A 139 -11.50 -19.70 -15.20
C ALA A 139 -12.63 -19.51 -14.17
N GLU A 140 -12.30 -19.13 -12.93
CA GLU A 140 -13.26 -18.92 -11.84
C GLU A 140 -13.10 -17.54 -11.19
N LEU A 141 -14.13 -17.11 -10.46
CA LEU A 141 -14.07 -15.88 -9.67
C LEU A 141 -13.16 -16.11 -8.45
N VAL A 142 -12.22 -15.19 -8.26
CA VAL A 142 -11.32 -15.19 -7.11
C VAL A 142 -11.48 -13.91 -6.30
N ASN A 143 -11.23 -13.98 -5.00
CA ASN A 143 -11.31 -12.80 -4.14
C ASN A 143 -10.25 -11.77 -4.53
N THR A 144 -10.69 -10.59 -4.96
CA THR A 144 -9.84 -9.52 -5.51
C THR A 144 -8.76 -9.07 -4.51
N PHE A 145 -9.09 -8.96 -3.22
CA PHE A 145 -8.13 -8.50 -2.22
C PHE A 145 -7.03 -9.54 -1.97
N ASN A 146 -7.40 -10.81 -1.82
CA ASN A 146 -6.44 -11.89 -1.61
C ASN A 146 -5.51 -12.04 -2.81
N LEU A 147 -6.04 -11.86 -4.02
CA LEU A 147 -5.27 -11.88 -5.27
C LEU A 147 -4.26 -10.72 -5.29
N ALA A 148 -4.70 -9.50 -5.01
CA ALA A 148 -3.82 -8.33 -4.92
C ALA A 148 -2.66 -8.56 -3.94
N VAL A 149 -2.97 -9.14 -2.77
CA VAL A 149 -1.97 -9.46 -1.76
C VAL A 149 -1.00 -10.53 -2.25
N ALA A 150 -1.50 -11.63 -2.83
CA ALA A 150 -0.65 -12.71 -3.35
C ALA A 150 0.35 -12.20 -4.38
N LEU A 151 -0.12 -11.43 -5.38
CA LEU A 151 0.72 -10.82 -6.41
C LEU A 151 1.77 -9.90 -5.79
N LYS A 152 1.35 -8.98 -4.91
CA LYS A 152 2.25 -8.03 -4.25
C LYS A 152 3.34 -8.71 -3.43
N GLU A 153 2.99 -9.75 -2.67
CA GLU A 153 3.93 -10.48 -1.83
C GLU A 153 4.90 -11.31 -2.68
N CYS A 154 4.40 -11.96 -3.74
CA CYS A 154 5.19 -12.72 -4.68
C CYS A 154 6.28 -11.87 -5.35
N PHE A 155 5.87 -10.77 -5.99
CA PHE A 155 6.80 -9.88 -6.67
C PHE A 155 7.83 -9.28 -5.70
N LYS A 156 7.41 -8.92 -4.48
CA LYS A 156 8.36 -8.45 -3.47
C LYS A 156 9.36 -9.51 -3.03
N ALA A 157 8.91 -10.75 -2.82
CA ALA A 157 9.79 -11.85 -2.43
C ALA A 157 10.83 -12.16 -3.51
N GLN A 158 10.47 -11.95 -4.78
CA GLN A 158 11.34 -12.14 -5.93
C GLN A 158 12.14 -10.88 -6.33
N GLY A 159 12.12 -9.83 -5.49
CA GLY A 159 12.97 -8.64 -5.67
C GLY A 159 12.44 -7.58 -6.64
N PHE A 160 11.21 -7.72 -7.15
CA PHE A 160 10.61 -6.71 -8.04
C PHE A 160 10.27 -5.41 -7.30
N ARG A 161 10.50 -4.28 -7.98
CA ARG A 161 10.19 -2.95 -7.48
C ARG A 161 8.82 -2.51 -7.96
N LEU A 162 7.83 -2.64 -7.08
CA LEU A 162 6.47 -2.16 -7.32
C LEU A 162 6.42 -0.65 -7.05
N GLN A 163 6.46 0.15 -8.12
CA GLN A 163 6.45 1.61 -8.06
C GLN A 163 5.48 2.16 -9.09
N ALA A 164 4.76 3.23 -8.70
CA ALA A 164 3.88 3.94 -9.61
C ALA A 164 4.69 4.56 -10.75
N GLY A 165 4.22 4.41 -11.99
CA GLY A 165 4.97 4.87 -13.16
C GLY A 165 6.06 3.90 -13.65
N GLN A 166 6.09 2.64 -13.15
CA GLN A 166 7.04 1.61 -13.60
C GLN A 166 6.39 0.23 -13.72
N LEU A 167 5.95 -0.32 -12.58
CA LEU A 167 5.28 -1.62 -12.47
C LEU A 167 4.16 -1.51 -11.45
N GLU A 168 2.94 -1.45 -11.95
CA GLU A 168 1.72 -1.38 -11.15
C GLU A 168 0.93 -2.69 -11.24
N ILE A 169 0.27 -3.06 -10.13
CA ILE A 169 -0.52 -4.28 -10.03
C ILE A 169 -1.99 -3.92 -9.87
N PHE A 170 -2.83 -4.55 -10.70
CA PHE A 170 -4.27 -4.41 -10.73
C PHE A 170 -4.90 -5.80 -10.55
N PRO A 171 -5.64 -6.07 -9.46
CA PRO A 171 -6.02 -5.14 -8.39
C PRO A 171 -4.85 -4.75 -7.47
N ASN A 172 -4.90 -3.53 -6.93
CA ASN A 172 -3.94 -3.05 -5.94
C ASN A 172 -4.34 -3.47 -4.50
N VAL A 173 -3.35 -3.61 -3.61
CA VAL A 173 -3.61 -3.85 -2.18
C VAL A 173 -4.07 -2.55 -1.52
N LYS A 174 -5.39 -2.36 -1.42
CA LYS A 174 -6.02 -1.20 -0.78
C LYS A 174 -6.00 -1.28 0.75
N ALA A 175 -6.09 -0.12 1.41
CA ALA A 175 -6.29 -0.06 2.85
C ALA A 175 -7.74 -0.43 3.23
N TYR A 176 -7.95 -0.87 4.47
CA TYR A 176 -9.29 -1.03 5.02
C TYR A 176 -9.86 0.34 5.41
N GLY A 177 -10.97 0.72 4.78
CA GLY A 177 -11.70 1.95 5.13
C GLY A 177 -12.67 1.70 6.28
N VAL A 178 -12.53 2.44 7.39
CA VAL A 178 -13.41 2.31 8.56
C VAL A 178 -14.72 3.09 8.38
N GLN A 179 -14.66 4.26 7.73
CA GLN A 179 -15.80 5.16 7.54
C GLN A 179 -16.20 5.30 6.07
N THR A 180 -15.26 5.12 5.15
CA THR A 180 -15.48 5.28 3.70
C THR A 180 -15.02 4.04 2.98
N PHE A 181 -15.81 3.60 2.00
CA PHE A 181 -15.42 2.53 1.11
C PHE A 181 -14.24 2.99 0.26
N ILE A 182 -13.11 2.27 0.33
CA ILE A 182 -11.93 2.54 -0.49
C ILE A 182 -12.02 1.68 -1.75
N GLU A 183 -11.91 2.33 -2.90
CA GLU A 183 -11.95 1.67 -4.21
C GLU A 183 -10.60 1.05 -4.58
N TYR A 184 -10.64 0.02 -5.42
CA TYR A 184 -9.44 -0.39 -6.15
C TYR A 184 -9.07 0.67 -7.18
N MET A 185 -7.79 0.75 -7.53
CA MET A 185 -7.32 1.61 -8.62
C MET A 185 -7.99 1.19 -9.94
N GLY A 186 -8.33 2.18 -10.75
CA GLY A 186 -8.93 1.95 -12.06
C GLY A 186 -7.84 1.66 -13.08
N HIS A 187 -8.14 0.76 -14.01
CA HIS A 187 -7.26 0.47 -15.13
C HIS A 187 -8.00 0.67 -16.45
N ARG A 188 -7.24 0.94 -17.50
CA ARG A 188 -7.75 1.13 -18.85
C ARG A 188 -8.20 -0.21 -19.46
N LEU A 189 -9.28 -0.18 -20.25
CA LEU A 189 -9.74 -1.36 -21.01
C LEU A 189 -8.82 -1.70 -22.20
N PRO A 190 -8.72 -2.99 -22.59
CA PRO A 190 -7.84 -3.43 -23.66
C PRO A 190 -8.34 -2.99 -25.04
N LEU A 191 -7.40 -2.84 -25.99
CA LEU A 191 -7.67 -2.73 -27.44
C LEU A 191 -8.64 -1.61 -27.86
N GLN A 192 -8.74 -0.52 -27.10
CA GLN A 192 -9.62 0.58 -27.45
C GLN A 192 -9.20 1.23 -28.80
N PRO A 193 -10.14 1.54 -29.71
CA PRO A 193 -9.84 2.14 -31.01
C PRO A 193 -9.05 3.45 -30.91
N GLY A 194 -8.25 3.75 -31.94
CA GLY A 194 -7.43 4.98 -32.03
C GLY A 194 -6.20 5.01 -31.13
N SER A 195 -6.17 4.19 -30.08
CA SER A 195 -5.19 4.33 -29.01
C SER A 195 -3.80 3.72 -29.24
N GLY A 196 -3.65 2.95 -30.31
CA GLY A 196 -2.45 2.17 -30.59
C GLY A 196 -2.30 0.89 -29.76
N SER A 197 -3.31 0.51 -28.98
CA SER A 197 -3.27 -0.77 -28.26
C SER A 197 -3.32 -1.95 -29.24
N SER A 198 -2.46 -2.95 -29.03
CA SER A 198 -2.36 -4.13 -29.89
C SER A 198 -1.85 -5.31 -29.07
N LEU A 199 -2.31 -6.52 -29.40
CA LEU A 199 -1.77 -7.78 -28.90
C LEU A 199 -0.34 -7.96 -29.39
N LEU A 200 0.51 -8.48 -28.53
CA LEU A 200 1.91 -8.75 -28.84
C LEU A 200 2.24 -10.23 -28.70
N ASP A 201 3.26 -10.67 -29.44
CA ASP A 201 3.99 -11.91 -29.14
C ASP A 201 5.05 -11.71 -28.05
N ASP A 202 5.83 -12.75 -27.78
CA ASP A 202 6.85 -12.74 -26.72
C ASP A 202 8.05 -11.84 -27.05
N ASP A 203 8.27 -11.53 -28.34
CA ASP A 203 9.29 -10.61 -28.83
C ASP A 203 8.77 -9.16 -28.91
N LEU A 204 7.58 -8.90 -28.35
CA LEU A 204 6.88 -7.61 -28.37
C LEU A 204 6.42 -7.13 -29.75
N ASN A 205 6.34 -8.02 -30.75
CA ASN A 205 5.85 -7.68 -32.07
C ASN A 205 4.31 -7.68 -32.12
N PRO A 206 3.67 -6.71 -32.80
CA PRO A 206 2.22 -6.69 -32.94
C PRO A 206 1.65 -7.90 -33.71
N ILE A 207 0.69 -8.61 -33.11
CA ILE A 207 0.02 -9.78 -33.70
C ILE A 207 -1.47 -9.57 -33.98
N GLY A 208 -2.02 -8.40 -33.67
CA GLY A 208 -3.40 -8.02 -33.98
C GLY A 208 -3.98 -7.03 -32.96
N ASP A 209 -5.15 -6.48 -33.23
CA ASP A 209 -5.80 -5.46 -32.38
C ASP A 209 -7.30 -5.73 -32.17
N SER A 210 -7.78 -6.92 -32.51
CA SER A 210 -9.19 -7.29 -32.37
C SER A 210 -9.54 -7.86 -30.99
N LEU A 211 -10.67 -7.42 -30.42
CA LEU A 211 -11.20 -7.99 -29.18
C LEU A 211 -11.57 -9.48 -29.32
N ALA A 212 -12.00 -9.94 -30.49
CA ALA A 212 -12.32 -11.35 -30.70
C ALA A 212 -11.08 -12.24 -30.53
N ARG A 213 -9.93 -11.82 -31.09
CA ARG A 213 -8.66 -12.51 -30.87
C ARG A 213 -8.21 -12.44 -29.42
N PHE A 214 -8.38 -11.28 -28.78
CA PHE A 214 -8.11 -11.13 -27.35
C PHE A 214 -8.94 -12.10 -26.51
N PHE A 215 -10.25 -12.23 -26.75
CA PHE A 215 -11.10 -13.16 -26.00
C PHE A 215 -10.79 -14.63 -26.30
N TRP A 216 -10.40 -14.96 -27.53
CA TRP A 216 -9.94 -16.31 -27.85
C TRP A 216 -8.68 -16.68 -27.06
N LEU A 217 -7.68 -15.79 -27.01
CA LEU A 217 -6.49 -15.96 -26.17
C LEU A 217 -6.84 -15.98 -24.68
N TRP A 218 -7.83 -15.18 -24.27
CA TRP A 218 -8.28 -15.06 -22.89
C TRP A 218 -8.82 -16.39 -22.37
N ASP A 219 -9.74 -17.01 -23.12
CA ASP A 219 -10.36 -18.27 -22.73
C ASP A 219 -9.33 -19.40 -22.67
N GLY A 220 -8.39 -19.42 -23.63
CA GLY A 220 -7.23 -20.30 -23.61
C GLY A 220 -6.40 -20.11 -22.34
N ALA A 221 -5.97 -18.90 -22.04
CA ALA A 221 -5.15 -18.62 -20.86
C ALA A 221 -5.89 -18.93 -19.55
N ALA A 222 -7.16 -18.54 -19.43
CA ALA A 222 -7.99 -18.78 -18.27
C ALA A 222 -8.10 -20.27 -17.92
N GLY A 223 -8.25 -21.13 -18.93
CA GLY A 223 -8.38 -22.57 -18.77
C GLY A 223 -7.09 -23.31 -18.39
N HIS A 224 -5.92 -22.69 -18.54
CA HIS A 224 -4.62 -23.32 -18.27
C HIS A 224 -3.98 -22.92 -16.94
N GLN A 225 -4.61 -22.01 -16.19
CA GLN A 225 -4.11 -21.61 -14.87
C GLN A 225 -4.20 -22.78 -13.89
N ASP A 226 -3.21 -22.92 -13.02
CA ASP A 226 -3.28 -23.81 -11.86
C ASP A 226 -4.01 -23.08 -10.72
N MET A 227 -5.34 -23.20 -10.75
CA MET A 227 -6.22 -22.55 -9.78
C MET A 227 -6.06 -23.09 -8.35
N ASP A 228 -5.61 -24.33 -8.17
CA ASP A 228 -5.37 -24.90 -6.84
C ASP A 228 -4.13 -24.29 -6.19
N THR A 229 -3.03 -24.20 -6.94
CA THR A 229 -1.82 -23.48 -6.51
C THR A 229 -2.11 -22.01 -6.25
N LEU A 230 -2.88 -21.35 -7.13
CA LEU A 230 -3.28 -19.96 -6.94
C LEU A 230 -4.12 -19.75 -5.68
N ARG A 231 -5.14 -20.59 -5.45
CA ARG A 231 -5.96 -20.53 -4.22
C ARG A 231 -5.11 -20.74 -2.97
N HIS A 232 -4.15 -21.67 -3.01
CA HIS A 232 -3.22 -21.90 -1.92
C HIS A 232 -2.34 -20.67 -1.66
N ALA A 233 -1.74 -20.11 -2.70
CA ALA A 233 -0.89 -18.92 -2.61
C ALA A 233 -1.67 -17.69 -2.12
N MET A 234 -2.92 -17.50 -2.55
CA MET A 234 -3.81 -16.45 -2.06
C MET A 234 -4.10 -16.56 -0.56
N LYS A 235 -4.28 -17.78 -0.05
CA LYS A 235 -4.46 -18.04 1.38
C LYS A 235 -3.20 -17.68 2.16
N ILE A 236 -2.03 -18.12 1.69
CA ILE A 236 -0.75 -17.80 2.34
C ILE A 236 -0.48 -16.30 2.30
N GLY A 237 -0.67 -15.65 1.15
CA GLY A 237 -0.51 -14.21 0.99
C GLY A 237 -1.38 -13.43 1.98
N ARG A 238 -2.66 -13.80 2.10
CA ARG A 238 -3.58 -13.20 3.08
C ARG A 238 -3.11 -13.40 4.52
N ASP A 239 -2.69 -14.61 4.87
CA ASP A 239 -2.20 -14.92 6.21
C ASP A 239 -0.93 -14.14 6.54
N ASN A 240 0.01 -14.05 5.60
CA ASN A 240 1.23 -13.25 5.75
C ASN A 240 0.91 -11.77 5.90
N HIS A 241 -0.03 -11.24 5.12
CA HIS A 241 -0.47 -9.86 5.23
C HIS A 241 -1.14 -9.55 6.58
N ARG A 242 -1.94 -10.48 7.12
CA ARG A 242 -2.58 -10.33 8.44
C ARG A 242 -1.58 -10.48 9.58
N LYS A 243 -0.66 -11.45 9.46
CA LYS A 243 0.34 -11.80 10.49
C LYS A 243 1.54 -10.87 10.46
N ARG A 244 1.72 -10.08 9.40
CA ARG A 244 2.75 -9.05 9.35
C ARG A 244 2.68 -8.24 10.64
N PRO A 245 3.73 -8.33 11.49
CA PRO A 245 3.85 -7.41 12.60
C PRO A 245 3.75 -6.03 11.95
N LYS A 246 2.86 -5.16 12.44
CA LYS A 246 2.92 -3.74 12.07
C LYS A 246 4.38 -3.37 12.29
N ARG A 247 5.14 -3.14 11.20
CA ARG A 247 6.53 -2.76 11.29
C ARG A 247 6.54 -1.49 12.12
N ARG A 248 6.80 -1.61 13.42
CA ARG A 248 7.56 -0.59 14.10
C ARG A 248 8.91 -0.75 13.43
N SER A 249 9.15 0.01 12.36
CA SER A 249 10.49 0.27 11.90
C SER A 249 11.20 0.90 13.10
N HIS A 250 11.74 0.07 13.99
CA HIS A 250 12.56 0.58 15.05
C HIS A 250 13.90 0.90 14.40
N PRO A 251 14.30 2.17 14.38
CA PRO A 251 15.52 2.63 13.73
C PRO A 251 16.72 2.23 14.59
N VAL A 252 16.90 0.94 14.92
CA VAL A 252 17.91 0.53 15.92
C VAL A 252 19.31 0.88 15.43
N GLU A 253 19.57 0.68 14.14
CA GLU A 253 20.85 1.00 13.53
C GLU A 253 21.05 2.51 13.37
N SER A 254 20.04 3.26 12.91
CA SER A 254 20.18 4.72 12.84
C SER A 254 20.26 5.35 14.23
N TRP A 255 19.56 4.81 15.23
CA TRP A 255 19.67 5.26 16.61
C TRP A 255 21.04 4.97 17.20
N ARG A 256 21.63 3.80 16.89
CA ARG A 256 23.02 3.51 17.24
C ARG A 256 23.96 4.54 16.61
N GLN A 257 23.80 4.83 15.32
CA GLN A 257 24.60 5.81 14.59
C GLN A 257 24.44 7.23 15.15
N ASP A 258 23.21 7.65 15.50
CA ASP A 258 22.95 8.96 16.09
C ASP A 258 23.66 9.13 17.45
N LEU A 259 23.59 8.11 18.32
CA LEU A 259 24.30 8.14 19.60
C LEU A 259 25.82 8.11 19.41
N ASP A 260 26.30 7.31 18.47
CA ASP A 260 27.73 7.22 18.15
C ASP A 260 28.27 8.55 17.63
N LEU A 261 27.51 9.24 16.78
CA LEU A 261 27.82 10.58 16.28
C LEU A 261 27.90 11.60 17.44
N GLU A 262 26.90 11.64 18.33
CA GLU A 262 26.90 12.55 19.49
C GLU A 262 28.11 12.29 20.42
N ILE A 263 28.44 11.02 20.66
CA ILE A 263 29.59 10.63 21.51
C ILE A 263 30.91 11.00 20.83
N THR A 264 31.02 10.80 19.51
CA THR A 264 32.21 11.10 18.71
C THR A 264 32.46 12.60 18.60
N GLU A 265 31.41 13.41 18.38
CA GLU A 265 31.53 14.88 18.40
C GLU A 265 31.89 15.40 19.79
N GLY A 266 31.41 14.74 20.84
CA GLY A 266 31.76 15.05 22.22
C GLY A 266 31.17 16.38 22.70
N TRP A 267 31.98 17.15 23.43
CA TRP A 267 31.58 18.40 24.05
C TRP A 267 31.85 19.59 23.15
N THR A 268 30.82 20.38 22.85
CA THR A 268 30.91 21.55 21.98
C THR A 268 30.53 22.86 22.67
N ALA A 269 29.87 22.78 23.83
CA ALA A 269 29.44 23.95 24.60
C ALA A 269 29.25 23.65 26.09
N TYR A 270 29.17 24.71 26.90
CA TYR A 270 28.84 24.58 28.31
C TYR A 270 27.40 24.08 28.53
N GLY A 271 27.18 23.35 29.64
CA GLY A 271 25.83 22.88 30.04
C GLY A 271 25.42 21.52 29.48
N GLN A 272 26.28 20.86 28.69
CA GLN A 272 25.96 19.58 28.02
C GLN A 272 26.13 18.34 28.91
N THR A 273 26.59 18.48 30.16
CA THR A 273 27.03 17.34 30.99
C THR A 273 25.98 16.27 31.19
N ASN A 274 24.76 16.67 31.52
CA ASN A 274 23.71 15.70 31.76
C ASN A 274 23.27 14.99 30.47
N HIS A 275 23.29 15.70 29.33
CA HIS A 275 22.93 15.13 28.05
C HIS A 275 23.95 14.08 27.61
N LEU A 276 25.24 14.45 27.54
CA LEU A 276 26.29 13.54 27.10
C LEU A 276 26.46 12.33 28.02
N LEU A 277 26.40 12.51 29.35
CA LEU A 277 26.47 11.36 30.27
C LEU A 277 25.29 10.40 30.08
N LYS A 278 24.09 10.92 29.80
CA LYS A 278 22.93 10.09 29.46
C LYS A 278 23.13 9.38 28.13
N THR A 279 23.60 10.07 27.09
CA THR A 279 23.87 9.50 25.75
C THR A 279 24.88 8.36 25.84
N ILE A 280 26.02 8.59 26.50
CA ILE A 280 27.08 7.59 26.69
C ILE A 280 26.56 6.39 27.49
N ALA A 281 25.92 6.63 28.64
CA ALA A 281 25.39 5.53 29.46
C ALA A 281 24.29 4.75 28.73
N CYS A 282 23.43 5.43 27.94
CA CYS A 282 22.42 4.79 27.11
C CYS A 282 23.08 3.86 26.09
N TYR A 283 24.12 4.32 25.39
CA TYR A 283 24.87 3.50 24.45
C TYR A 283 25.46 2.27 25.13
N GLY A 284 26.18 2.47 26.25
CA GLY A 284 26.79 1.39 27.03
C GLY A 284 25.77 0.38 27.57
N ARG A 285 24.57 0.83 27.97
CA ARG A 285 23.51 -0.06 28.46
C ARG A 285 22.85 -0.86 27.34
N VAL A 286 22.49 -0.18 26.25
CA VAL A 286 21.67 -0.76 25.18
C VAL A 286 22.52 -1.57 24.22
N PHE A 287 23.64 -1.05 23.75
CA PHE A 287 24.42 -1.64 22.67
C PHE A 287 25.62 -2.46 23.16
N GLU A 288 26.24 -2.06 24.27
CA GLU A 288 27.33 -2.82 24.90
C GLU A 288 26.83 -3.80 25.98
N GLY A 289 25.55 -3.72 26.36
CA GLY A 289 24.93 -4.60 27.35
C GLY A 289 25.49 -4.48 28.77
N LEU A 290 26.12 -3.35 29.09
CA LEU A 290 26.79 -3.13 30.38
C LEU A 290 25.80 -2.79 31.51
N GLN A 291 26.23 -3.05 32.75
CA GLN A 291 25.45 -2.78 33.96
C GLN A 291 26.33 -2.61 35.20
N GLY A 292 25.76 -2.03 36.25
CA GLY A 292 26.39 -1.77 37.54
C GLY A 292 27.70 -1.00 37.39
N GLN A 293 28.75 -1.51 38.02
CA GLN A 293 30.07 -0.89 37.98
C GLN A 293 30.66 -0.83 36.56
N ALA A 294 30.42 -1.84 35.72
CA ALA A 294 30.94 -1.85 34.36
C ALA A 294 30.37 -0.72 33.49
N LEU A 295 29.09 -0.37 33.69
CA LEU A 295 28.46 0.76 33.01
C LEU A 295 29.00 2.10 33.52
N ILE A 296 29.27 2.19 34.82
CA ILE A 296 29.88 3.38 35.45
C ILE A 296 31.29 3.60 34.88
N ASP A 297 32.12 2.57 34.87
CA ASP A 297 33.50 2.64 34.39
C ASP A 297 33.55 2.97 32.90
N TYR A 298 32.68 2.35 32.09
CA TYR A 298 32.51 2.67 30.68
C TYR A 298 32.14 4.14 30.47
N THR A 299 31.11 4.61 31.17
CA THR A 299 30.60 5.96 31.00
C THR A 299 31.63 7.01 31.42
N LEU A 300 32.33 6.77 32.53
CA LEU A 300 33.39 7.64 33.01
C LEU A 300 34.54 7.68 32.00
N ARG A 301 35.01 6.51 31.55
CA ARG A 301 36.09 6.41 30.58
C ARG A 301 35.76 7.17 29.31
N ILE A 302 34.59 6.93 28.70
CA ILE A 302 34.21 7.61 27.47
C ILE A 302 34.07 9.12 27.70
N ALA A 303 33.40 9.56 28.77
CA ALA A 303 33.20 10.98 29.05
C ALA A 303 34.52 11.77 29.21
N LEU A 304 35.55 11.15 29.82
CA LEU A 304 36.88 11.74 29.98
C LEU A 304 37.67 11.82 28.66
N HIS A 305 37.41 10.92 27.71
CA HIS A 305 38.13 10.85 26.43
C HIS A 305 37.38 11.53 25.28
N CYS A 306 36.12 11.90 25.46
CA CYS A 306 35.36 12.65 24.46
C CYS A 306 36.00 14.03 24.19
N PRO A 307 36.09 14.47 22.92
CA PRO A 307 36.60 15.78 22.56
C PRO A 307 35.92 16.92 23.35
N GLY A 308 36.67 17.93 23.75
CA GLY A 308 36.13 19.12 24.42
C GLY A 308 35.80 18.95 25.92
N TYR A 309 36.03 17.79 26.53
CA TYR A 309 35.78 17.57 27.97
C TYR A 309 36.49 18.61 28.86
N GLU A 310 37.79 18.83 28.65
CA GLU A 310 38.58 19.80 29.43
C GLU A 310 38.10 21.24 29.22
N GLN A 311 37.63 21.56 28.01
CA GLN A 311 37.24 22.91 27.61
C GLN A 311 35.82 23.29 28.06
N TYR A 312 34.87 22.36 28.00
CA TYR A 312 33.44 22.67 28.13
C TYR A 312 32.77 22.00 29.34
N CYS A 313 33.33 20.93 29.91
CA CYS A 313 32.72 20.27 31.07
C CYS A 313 33.06 21.01 32.37
N ARG A 314 32.13 21.82 32.90
CA ARG A 314 32.31 22.50 34.20
C ARG A 314 32.17 21.59 35.43
N HIS A 315 31.90 20.32 35.19
CA HIS A 315 31.67 19.30 36.21
C HIS A 315 32.85 18.35 36.38
N GLN A 316 34.04 18.74 35.92
CA GLN A 316 35.26 17.94 36.07
C GLN A 316 35.53 17.52 37.52
N HIS A 317 35.30 18.43 38.48
CA HIS A 317 35.50 18.19 39.90
C HIS A 317 34.50 17.21 40.53
N ASP A 318 33.35 16.94 39.88
CA ASP A 318 32.30 16.06 40.38
C ASP A 318 31.80 15.05 39.33
N ILE A 319 32.62 14.79 38.30
CA ILE A 319 32.20 14.02 37.12
C ILE A 319 31.85 12.57 37.49
N GLU A 320 32.63 11.93 38.35
CA GLU A 320 32.40 10.56 38.80
C GLU A 320 31.04 10.43 39.49
N ARG A 321 30.71 11.37 40.37
CA ARG A 321 29.42 11.40 41.06
C ARG A 321 28.26 11.52 40.08
N LYS A 322 28.41 12.33 39.03
CA LYS A 322 27.39 12.49 37.99
C LYS A 322 27.27 11.28 37.09
N VAL A 323 28.39 10.64 36.73
CA VAL A 323 28.41 9.40 35.98
C VAL A 323 27.66 8.31 36.74
N ILE A 324 27.95 8.13 38.03
CA ILE A 324 27.25 7.16 38.89
C ILE A 324 25.74 7.41 38.89
N ALA A 325 25.32 8.68 39.03
CA ALA A 325 23.92 9.03 39.02
C ALA A 325 23.24 8.70 37.68
N TRP A 326 23.88 9.01 36.55
CA TRP A 326 23.32 8.74 35.22
C TRP A 326 23.33 7.27 34.84
N ALA A 327 24.40 6.53 35.14
CA ALA A 327 24.46 5.08 34.91
C ALA A 327 23.31 4.37 35.65
N ARG A 328 23.12 4.66 36.94
CA ARG A 328 22.00 4.11 37.73
C ARG A 328 20.63 4.51 37.20
N ALA A 329 20.48 5.76 36.76
CA ALA A 329 19.22 6.23 36.19
C ALA A 329 18.91 5.46 34.89
N VAL A 330 19.89 5.36 33.98
CA VAL A 330 19.75 4.70 32.68
C VAL A 330 19.36 3.23 32.83
N GLU A 331 19.88 2.50 33.81
CA GLU A 331 19.49 1.11 34.06
C GLU A 331 17.99 0.93 34.37
N GLY A 332 17.34 1.94 34.94
CA GLY A 332 15.89 1.95 35.18
C GLY A 332 15.05 2.29 33.95
N TYR A 333 15.65 2.87 32.91
CA TYR A 333 14.95 3.32 31.70
C TYR A 333 15.28 2.51 30.44
N TYR A 334 16.44 1.85 30.40
CA TYR A 334 16.99 1.20 29.21
C TYR A 334 17.48 -0.22 29.51
N TRP A 335 17.32 -1.10 28.52
CA TRP A 335 17.69 -2.51 28.58
C TRP A 335 18.66 -2.86 27.46
N PRO A 336 19.53 -3.86 27.66
CA PRO A 336 20.37 -4.38 26.59
C PRO A 336 19.54 -4.81 25.39
N LEU A 337 20.03 -4.49 24.19
CA LEU A 337 19.37 -4.81 22.94
C LEU A 337 19.11 -6.33 22.86
N GLY A 338 17.90 -6.70 22.47
CA GLY A 338 17.48 -8.11 22.40
C GLY A 338 16.96 -8.69 23.72
N THR A 339 16.99 -7.94 24.83
CA THR A 339 16.37 -8.38 26.10
C THR A 339 14.93 -7.91 26.24
N THR A 340 14.13 -8.67 26.99
CA THR A 340 12.74 -8.29 27.27
C THR A 340 12.76 -7.21 28.36
N PRO A 341 12.12 -6.05 28.16
CA PRO A 341 12.11 -5.00 29.16
C PRO A 341 11.30 -5.43 30.39
N THR A 342 12.00 -5.86 31.44
CA THR A 342 11.39 -6.11 32.75
C THR A 342 11.24 -4.77 33.44
N ARG A 343 10.13 -4.08 33.18
CA ARG A 343 9.65 -3.08 34.12
C ARG A 343 9.05 -3.85 35.28
N ASP A 344 9.81 -3.97 36.35
CA ASP A 344 9.23 -4.36 37.62
C ASP A 344 8.19 -3.30 38.00
N THR A 345 6.93 -3.60 37.75
CA THR A 345 5.79 -2.76 38.15
C THR A 345 5.49 -2.90 39.64
N SER A 346 6.19 -3.81 40.34
CA SER A 346 6.06 -4.05 41.77
C SER A 346 6.98 -3.17 42.63
N HIS A 347 7.97 -2.50 42.03
CA HIS A 347 8.61 -1.36 42.68
C HIS A 347 7.70 -0.12 42.55
N PRO A 348 7.39 0.57 43.66
CA PRO A 348 6.43 1.66 43.67
C PRO A 348 6.88 2.67 42.64
N LYS A 349 5.95 3.07 41.75
CA LYS A 349 6.11 4.19 40.83
C LYS A 349 6.95 5.22 41.54
N ASN A 350 8.19 5.41 41.06
CA ASN A 350 9.11 6.37 41.61
C ASN A 350 8.31 7.66 41.85
N ASN A 351 8.47 8.24 43.05
CA ASN A 351 7.63 9.25 43.72
C ASN A 351 7.39 10.59 42.94
N LEU A 352 7.37 10.58 41.61
CA LEU A 352 7.00 11.68 40.72
C LEU A 352 5.49 11.97 40.72
N VAL A 353 4.63 10.98 40.94
CA VAL A 353 3.18 11.21 41.11
C VAL A 353 2.89 11.86 42.48
N PRO A 354 3.46 11.40 43.62
CA PRO A 354 3.33 12.08 44.90
C PRO A 354 3.93 13.49 44.95
N PHE A 355 5.06 13.78 44.31
CA PHE A 355 5.66 15.12 44.38
C PHE A 355 4.82 16.17 43.63
N ASN A 356 4.33 15.84 42.43
CA ASN A 356 3.46 16.73 41.67
C ASN A 356 2.07 16.86 42.29
N GLN A 357 1.53 15.78 42.88
CA GLN A 357 0.30 15.85 43.67
C GLN A 357 0.49 16.74 44.90
N ARG A 358 1.56 16.55 45.69
CA ARG A 358 1.88 17.41 46.85
C ARG A 358 2.10 18.86 46.45
N GLN A 359 2.78 19.14 45.34
CA GLN A 359 2.94 20.52 44.83
C GLN A 359 1.61 21.12 44.38
N THR A 360 0.74 20.33 43.76
CA THR A 360 -0.58 20.78 43.33
C THR A 360 -1.49 21.04 44.54
N GLU A 361 -1.51 20.13 45.51
CA GLU A 361 -2.26 20.27 46.77
C GLU A 361 -1.77 21.46 47.60
N ASP A 362 -0.45 21.64 47.73
CA ASP A 362 0.14 22.80 48.41
C ASP A 362 -0.21 24.11 47.69
N ALA A 363 -0.13 24.14 46.35
CA ALA A 363 -0.53 25.31 45.58
C ALA A 363 -2.02 25.63 45.76
N GLN A 364 -2.90 24.63 45.71
CA GLN A 364 -4.34 24.81 45.96
C GLN A 364 -4.62 25.29 47.39
N HIS A 365 -3.93 24.74 48.39
CA HIS A 365 -4.06 25.15 49.78
C HIS A 365 -3.63 26.62 49.96
N ARG A 366 -2.48 27.01 49.39
CA ARG A 366 -2.01 28.41 49.42
C ARG A 366 -2.95 29.37 48.70
N ILE A 367 -3.54 28.96 47.57
CA ILE A 367 -4.54 29.76 46.85
C ILE A 367 -5.80 29.96 47.71
N ARG A 368 -6.34 28.90 48.33
CA ARG A 368 -7.53 29.01 49.21
C ARG A 368 -7.24 29.91 50.41
N ALA A 369 -6.12 29.70 51.09
CA ALA A 369 -5.74 30.49 52.26
C ALA A 369 -5.56 31.98 51.90
N ALA A 370 -4.87 32.28 50.79
CA ALA A 370 -4.70 33.64 50.30
C ALA A 370 -6.03 34.29 49.93
N TYR A 371 -6.93 33.56 49.27
CA TYR A 371 -8.27 34.05 48.94
C TYR A 371 -9.08 34.38 50.20
N THR A 372 -9.18 33.45 51.15
CA THR A 372 -9.92 33.68 52.41
C THR A 372 -9.36 34.83 53.23
N THR A 373 -8.03 34.99 53.25
CA THR A 373 -7.38 36.10 53.99
C THR A 373 -7.72 37.44 53.36
N LEU A 374 -7.65 37.55 52.03
CA LEU A 374 -7.99 38.78 51.30
C LEU A 374 -9.50 39.07 51.36
N GLU A 375 -10.34 38.03 51.39
CA GLU A 375 -11.79 38.16 51.55
C GLU A 375 -12.15 38.69 52.94
N GLN A 376 -11.58 38.12 54.00
CA GLN A 376 -11.80 38.56 55.39
C GLN A 376 -11.29 39.98 55.64
N ALA A 377 -10.20 40.38 54.97
CA ALA A 377 -9.66 41.73 55.04
C ALA A 377 -10.44 42.75 54.18
N GLY A 378 -11.37 42.30 53.32
CA GLY A 378 -12.07 43.17 52.37
C GLY A 378 -11.16 43.73 51.26
N GLU A 379 -10.01 43.10 51.01
CA GLU A 379 -8.96 43.58 50.10
C GLU A 379 -9.01 42.89 48.72
N LEU A 380 -10.06 42.11 48.42
CA LEU A 380 -10.23 41.47 47.13
C LEU A 380 -10.62 42.49 46.03
N PRO A 381 -9.76 42.74 45.03
CA PRO A 381 -10.10 43.66 43.94
C PRO A 381 -11.30 43.18 43.13
N GLU A 382 -12.12 44.12 42.63
CA GLU A 382 -13.26 43.79 41.75
C GLU A 382 -12.81 43.34 40.35
N GLN A 383 -11.74 43.95 39.81
CA GLN A 383 -11.21 43.58 38.50
C GLN A 383 -10.48 42.24 38.55
N ILE A 384 -10.88 41.28 37.70
CA ILE A 384 -10.34 39.92 37.66
C ILE A 384 -8.81 39.89 37.52
N THR A 385 -8.23 40.73 36.67
CA THR A 385 -6.78 40.77 36.45
C THR A 385 -6.04 41.29 37.69
N ALA A 386 -6.59 42.29 38.38
CA ALA A 386 -6.04 42.82 39.62
C ALA A 386 -6.18 41.81 40.77
N ARG A 387 -7.32 41.12 40.84
CA ARG A 387 -7.59 40.03 41.78
C ARG A 387 -6.63 38.86 41.60
N ALA A 388 -6.41 38.42 40.36
CA ALA A 388 -5.45 37.36 40.03
C ALA A 388 -4.03 37.74 40.46
N LYS A 389 -3.63 39.01 40.27
CA LYS A 389 -2.32 39.50 40.69
C LYS A 389 -2.18 39.55 42.22
N ALA A 390 -3.20 40.01 42.93
CA ALA A 390 -3.20 40.06 44.40
C ALA A 390 -3.11 38.66 45.02
N ILE A 391 -3.91 37.71 44.53
CA ILE A 391 -3.91 36.32 45.02
C ILE A 391 -2.62 35.60 44.66
N ALA A 392 -2.09 35.77 43.44
CA ALA A 392 -0.82 35.16 43.04
C ALA A 392 0.35 35.64 43.90
N LEU A 393 0.37 36.94 44.25
CA LEU A 393 1.37 37.53 45.14
C LEU A 393 1.26 36.96 46.57
N ALA A 394 0.05 36.94 47.14
CA ALA A 394 -0.20 36.43 48.48
C ALA A 394 0.06 34.92 48.61
N ALA A 395 -0.35 34.13 47.62
CA ALA A 395 -0.13 32.68 47.59
C ALA A 395 1.29 32.27 47.16
N LYS A 396 2.12 33.21 46.67
CA LYS A 396 3.45 32.96 46.08
C LYS A 396 3.40 31.90 44.97
N VAL A 397 2.47 32.07 44.03
CA VAL A 397 2.31 31.20 42.85
C VAL A 397 2.31 32.04 41.57
N SER A 398 2.59 31.43 40.42
CA SER A 398 2.45 32.13 39.14
C SER A 398 0.97 32.34 38.80
N GLN A 399 0.66 33.38 38.02
CA GLN A 399 -0.70 33.60 37.52
C GLN A 399 -1.17 32.41 36.67
N GLN A 400 -0.27 31.76 35.93
CA GLN A 400 -0.60 30.58 35.14
C GLN A 400 -1.08 29.41 36.01
N THR A 401 -0.48 29.20 37.18
CA THR A 401 -0.94 28.19 38.16
C THR A 401 -2.30 28.58 38.75
N LEU A 402 -2.54 29.86 38.97
CA LEU A 402 -3.82 30.37 39.45
C LEU A 402 -4.97 30.15 38.45
N TYR A 403 -4.74 30.41 37.15
CA TYR A 403 -5.73 30.15 36.08
C TYR A 403 -6.01 28.66 35.84
N LYS A 404 -5.14 27.74 36.29
CA LYS A 404 -5.44 26.29 36.28
C LYS A 404 -6.47 25.87 37.33
N HIS A 405 -6.69 26.70 38.35
CA HIS A 405 -7.56 26.41 39.49
C HIS A 405 -8.63 27.50 39.68
N LEU A 406 -9.32 27.87 38.59
CA LEU A 406 -10.35 28.93 38.57
C LEU A 406 -11.44 28.74 39.62
N THR A 407 -11.84 27.51 39.89
CA THR A 407 -12.87 27.15 40.88
C THR A 407 -12.53 27.60 42.30
N LEU A 408 -11.25 27.89 42.60
CA LEU A 408 -10.81 28.28 43.95
C LEU A 408 -10.85 29.79 44.21
N TRP A 409 -11.03 30.63 43.20
CA TRP A 409 -10.87 32.09 43.37
C TRP A 409 -11.65 32.96 42.38
N HIS A 410 -12.06 32.42 41.23
CA HIS A 410 -12.72 33.20 40.18
C HIS A 410 -14.22 33.29 40.43
N PRO A 411 -14.83 34.49 40.49
CA PRO A 411 -16.24 34.66 40.84
C PRO A 411 -17.20 33.85 39.96
N GLU A 412 -16.95 33.81 38.65
CA GLU A 412 -17.82 33.11 37.67
C GLU A 412 -17.69 31.57 37.71
N HIS A 413 -16.72 31.02 38.45
CA HIS A 413 -16.44 29.58 38.49
C HIS A 413 -16.64 28.96 39.89
N GLN A 414 -17.17 29.73 40.85
CA GLN A 414 -17.45 29.27 42.22
C GLN A 414 -18.86 28.65 42.39
N GLU A 415 -19.78 28.86 41.45
CA GLU A 415 -21.13 28.30 41.49
C GLU A 415 -21.13 26.82 41.07
N GLY A 416 -21.13 25.93 42.06
CA GLY A 416 -21.27 24.47 41.84
C GLY A 416 -20.77 23.59 43.00
N VAL A 417 -20.03 24.14 43.96
CA VAL A 417 -19.33 23.35 44.99
C VAL A 417 -20.15 23.08 46.27
N ILE A 418 -21.25 23.80 46.50
CA ILE A 418 -22.11 23.57 47.69
C ILE A 418 -22.87 22.23 47.61
N ALA A 419 -23.06 21.66 46.41
CA ALA A 419 -23.76 20.39 46.22
C ALA A 419 -22.89 19.12 46.36
N GLN A 420 -21.56 19.22 46.28
CA GLN A 420 -20.66 18.06 46.28
C GLN A 420 -20.20 17.60 47.67
N ILE A 421 -20.32 18.45 48.69
CA ILE A 421 -19.95 18.09 50.08
C ILE A 421 -20.92 17.04 50.66
N ALA A 422 -22.17 17.02 50.21
CA ALA A 422 -23.18 16.04 50.64
C ALA A 422 -22.99 14.64 50.00
N SER A 423 -22.25 14.54 48.90
CA SER A 423 -22.09 13.28 48.16
C SER A 423 -20.84 12.48 48.55
N LEU A 424 -19.95 13.04 49.38
CA LEU A 424 -18.69 12.41 49.83
C LEU A 424 -18.81 11.60 51.13
N LEU A 425 -20.01 11.50 51.71
CA LEU A 425 -20.27 10.79 52.98
C LEU A 425 -20.95 9.42 52.82
N ALA A 426 -21.02 8.86 51.60
CA ALA A 426 -21.55 7.51 51.37
C ALA A 426 -20.41 6.51 51.10
N PRO A 427 -20.34 5.37 51.83
CA PRO A 427 -19.31 4.35 51.60
C PRO A 427 -19.62 3.43 50.41
N GLU A 428 -18.58 3.09 49.62
CA GLU A 428 -18.60 2.13 48.51
C GLU A 428 -18.30 0.69 48.97
N GLU A 429 -18.85 -0.29 48.24
CA GLU A 429 -18.47 -1.71 48.29
C GLU A 429 -17.79 -2.14 46.97
N PRO A 430 -16.76 -3.02 47.00
CA PRO A 430 -16.00 -3.41 45.81
C PRO A 430 -16.49 -4.74 45.20
N SER A 431 -16.36 -4.88 43.87
CA SER A 431 -16.41 -6.20 43.23
C SER A 431 -15.23 -6.39 42.28
N SER A 432 -14.60 -7.55 42.45
CA SER A 432 -13.49 -8.11 41.69
C SER A 432 -13.97 -8.76 40.40
N GLU A 433 -13.10 -8.84 39.38
CA GLU A 433 -12.62 -10.13 38.86
C GLU A 433 -11.57 -9.94 37.76
N ALA A 434 -10.51 -10.76 37.84
CA ALA A 434 -9.48 -10.92 36.84
C ALA A 434 -9.68 -12.27 36.15
N THR A 435 -9.40 -12.35 34.85
CA THR A 435 -9.18 -13.63 34.18
C THR A 435 -7.98 -13.53 33.25
N THR A 436 -7.03 -14.42 33.51
CA THR A 436 -5.79 -14.68 32.78
C THR A 436 -6.06 -15.62 31.60
N GLY A 437 -5.34 -15.40 30.49
CA GLY A 437 -5.29 -16.32 29.35
C GLY A 437 -3.93 -16.24 28.66
N SER A 438 -3.13 -17.30 28.82
CA SER A 438 -1.79 -17.46 28.23
C SER A 438 -1.87 -17.93 26.77
N LEU A 439 -1.01 -17.40 25.90
CA LEU A 439 -0.81 -17.87 24.53
C LEU A 439 0.67 -18.22 24.32
N GLY A 440 0.93 -19.46 23.89
CA GLY A 440 2.26 -19.92 23.48
C GLY A 440 2.70 -19.38 22.11
N PRO A 441 4.01 -19.46 21.78
CA PRO A 441 4.57 -18.85 20.58
C PRO A 441 4.38 -19.73 19.33
N PHE A 442 4.16 -19.12 18.16
CA PHE A 442 4.08 -19.81 16.88
C PHE A 442 4.94 -19.14 15.80
N GLU A 443 5.71 -19.97 15.09
CA GLU A 443 6.70 -19.65 14.06
C GLU A 443 6.11 -19.05 12.77
N ILE A 444 6.93 -18.23 12.12
CA ILE A 444 6.76 -17.69 10.77
C ILE A 444 7.28 -18.74 9.79
N LYS A 445 6.47 -19.15 8.81
CA LYS A 445 6.93 -20.01 7.71
C LYS A 445 7.25 -19.14 6.51
N GLU A 446 8.52 -19.09 6.15
CA GLU A 446 8.99 -18.48 4.91
C GLU A 446 8.54 -19.33 3.71
N LEU A 447 8.20 -18.66 2.62
CA LEU A 447 7.96 -19.29 1.32
C LEU A 447 9.32 -19.44 0.63
N HIS A 448 9.95 -20.60 0.79
CA HIS A 448 11.04 -21.03 -0.08
C HIS A 448 10.57 -22.19 -0.96
N PRO A 449 11.16 -22.37 -2.16
CA PRO A 449 10.91 -23.53 -2.99
C PRO A 449 11.25 -24.81 -2.22
N LEU A 450 10.39 -25.82 -2.32
CA LEU A 450 10.81 -27.20 -2.05
C LEU A 450 11.78 -27.59 -3.17
N GLU A 451 13.03 -27.84 -2.84
CA GLU A 451 14.05 -28.33 -3.77
C GLU A 451 13.55 -29.58 -4.51
N GLY A 452 13.63 -29.54 -5.84
CA GLY A 452 13.28 -30.66 -6.72
C GLY A 452 13.53 -30.31 -8.19
N ASP A 453 14.73 -30.67 -8.66
CA ASP A 453 15.16 -30.82 -10.06
C ASP A 453 15.16 -29.58 -10.98
N MET A 454 16.21 -28.75 -10.85
CA MET A 454 16.71 -27.95 -11.99
C MET A 454 17.80 -28.75 -12.73
N LYS A 455 17.47 -29.23 -13.94
CA LYS A 455 18.48 -29.61 -14.95
C LYS A 455 18.85 -28.37 -15.74
N GLY A 456 20.11 -27.94 -15.59
CA GLY A 456 20.70 -26.87 -16.38
C GLY A 456 22.04 -26.45 -15.78
N GLU A 457 23.08 -27.24 -16.05
CA GLU A 457 24.46 -26.91 -15.67
C GLU A 457 24.88 -25.57 -16.29
N ALA A 458 25.16 -24.58 -15.43
CA ALA A 458 25.92 -23.39 -15.81
C ALA A 458 27.37 -23.58 -15.37
N LEU A 459 28.28 -23.60 -16.34
CA LEU A 459 29.72 -23.63 -16.10
C LEU A 459 30.19 -22.29 -15.55
N CYS A 460 30.85 -22.35 -14.39
CA CYS A 460 31.62 -21.26 -13.81
C CYS A 460 32.93 -21.00 -14.58
N ALA A 461 33.30 -19.71 -14.69
CA ALA A 461 34.64 -19.10 -14.65
C ALA A 461 34.61 -17.81 -15.52
N GLY A 462 35.16 -16.65 -15.17
CA GLY A 462 35.96 -16.22 -14.02
C GLY A 462 36.46 -14.80 -14.29
N GLU A 463 36.48 -13.98 -13.23
CA GLU A 463 37.45 -12.93 -12.87
C GLU A 463 38.02 -11.88 -13.85
N LEU A 464 37.97 -10.64 -13.34
CA LEU A 464 38.91 -9.50 -13.42
C LEU A 464 39.06 -8.68 -14.72
N GLY A 465 38.93 -7.36 -14.56
CA GLY A 465 39.59 -6.36 -15.43
C GLY A 465 38.92 -4.99 -15.47
N SER A 466 39.60 -3.97 -14.95
CA SER A 466 39.25 -2.55 -14.96
C SER A 466 39.52 -1.86 -16.31
N ASP A 467 39.02 -0.63 -16.40
CA ASP A 467 39.52 0.53 -17.17
C ASP A 467 38.88 0.94 -18.50
N THR A 468 38.32 2.16 -18.43
CA THR A 468 38.37 3.30 -19.38
C THR A 468 38.67 3.03 -20.86
N ASN A 469 37.73 3.37 -21.76
CA ASN A 469 37.79 4.59 -22.56
C ASN A 469 36.74 4.64 -23.67
N SER A 470 36.25 5.86 -23.88
CA SER A 470 35.70 6.47 -25.10
C SER A 470 35.44 5.58 -26.33
N PHE A 471 34.20 5.56 -26.77
CA PHE A 471 33.89 5.46 -28.20
C PHE A 471 32.71 6.38 -28.55
N SER A 472 33.03 7.48 -29.22
CA SER A 472 32.07 8.21 -30.07
C SER A 472 32.17 7.65 -31.48
N PRO A 473 31.05 7.55 -32.20
CA PRO A 473 31.08 7.86 -33.61
C PRO A 473 30.11 8.98 -33.98
N ALA A 474 30.53 9.71 -35.00
CA ALA A 474 29.97 10.93 -35.53
C ALA A 474 28.69 10.72 -36.36
N ARG A 475 27.78 11.69 -36.23
CA ARG A 475 27.14 12.49 -37.29
C ARG A 475 26.78 11.81 -38.64
N GLY A 476 25.48 11.82 -38.94
CA GLY A 476 24.84 11.61 -40.25
C GLY A 476 23.70 10.60 -40.09
N VAL A 477 22.41 10.88 -40.30
CA VAL A 477 21.78 11.54 -41.45
C VAL A 477 20.51 12.26 -40.99
N ARG A 478 20.30 13.48 -41.49
CA ARG A 478 19.01 14.20 -41.48
C ARG A 478 18.06 13.44 -42.40
N GLY A 479 16.98 12.88 -41.86
CA GLY A 479 15.84 12.37 -42.63
C GLY A 479 14.60 13.16 -42.26
N ASP A 480 14.31 14.20 -43.02
CA ASP A 480 12.98 14.82 -43.09
C ASP A 480 12.08 13.87 -43.91
N GLU A 481 11.44 12.88 -43.28
CA GLU A 481 10.32 12.13 -43.88
C GLU A 481 9.27 11.85 -42.80
N THR A 482 8.05 12.37 -43.01
CA THR A 482 6.91 12.31 -42.09
C THR A 482 6.05 11.05 -42.23
N PHE A 483 6.51 10.02 -42.96
CA PHE A 483 5.78 8.77 -43.10
C PHE A 483 6.74 7.60 -43.23
N PHE A 484 6.63 6.63 -42.33
CA PHE A 484 7.28 5.32 -42.47
C PHE A 484 6.53 4.53 -43.56
N PRO A 485 7.21 4.03 -44.62
CA PRO A 485 6.59 3.13 -45.56
C PRO A 485 6.40 1.78 -44.87
N GLN A 486 5.14 1.39 -44.64
CA GLN A 486 4.80 0.00 -44.40
C GLN A 486 4.77 -0.69 -45.75
N ASP A 487 5.84 -1.40 -46.08
CA ASP A 487 5.72 -2.47 -47.07
C ASP A 487 4.79 -3.53 -46.46
N ALA A 488 3.61 -3.66 -47.04
CA ALA A 488 2.66 -4.71 -46.72
C ALA A 488 3.28 -6.05 -47.15
N GLU A 489 4.03 -6.68 -46.25
CA GLU A 489 4.36 -8.09 -46.42
C GLU A 489 3.08 -8.91 -46.52
N HIS A 490 3.01 -9.76 -47.54
CA HIS A 490 1.96 -10.76 -47.73
C HIS A 490 1.92 -11.67 -46.48
N ARG A 491 1.02 -11.39 -45.54
CA ARG A 491 0.80 -12.22 -44.36
C ARG A 491 0.44 -13.64 -44.81
N ALA A 492 1.21 -14.62 -44.33
CA ALA A 492 1.02 -16.03 -44.65
C ALA A 492 -0.36 -16.51 -44.18
N TYR A 493 -1.08 -17.19 -45.08
CA TYR A 493 -2.40 -17.78 -44.79
C TYR A 493 -2.33 -18.73 -43.58
N ASN A 494 -3.07 -18.42 -42.52
CA ASN A 494 -3.10 -19.24 -41.30
C ASN A 494 -3.94 -20.52 -41.50
N LEU A 495 -3.26 -21.61 -41.85
CA LEU A 495 -3.85 -22.93 -42.10
C LEU A 495 -4.59 -23.50 -40.89
N ASP A 496 -4.08 -23.29 -39.67
CA ASP A 496 -4.68 -23.79 -38.43
C ASP A 496 -6.02 -23.08 -38.13
N LEU A 497 -6.07 -21.76 -38.28
CA LEU A 497 -7.30 -20.98 -38.15
C LEU A 497 -8.36 -21.45 -39.15
N HIS A 498 -7.96 -21.71 -40.39
CA HIS A 498 -8.87 -22.23 -41.40
C HIS A 498 -9.45 -23.59 -40.99
N GLU A 499 -8.62 -24.51 -40.50
CA GLU A 499 -9.08 -25.83 -40.06
C GLU A 499 -10.04 -25.74 -38.87
N GLN A 500 -9.75 -24.90 -37.88
CA GLN A 500 -10.63 -24.65 -36.74
C GLN A 500 -12.01 -24.13 -37.18
N ILE A 501 -12.05 -23.21 -38.14
CA ILE A 501 -13.31 -22.72 -38.71
C ILE A 501 -14.04 -23.86 -39.42
N GLN A 502 -13.37 -24.63 -40.26
CA GLN A 502 -14.01 -25.77 -40.94
C GLN A 502 -14.53 -26.83 -39.95
N ASN A 503 -13.85 -27.05 -38.82
CA ASN A 503 -14.32 -27.95 -37.77
C ASN A 503 -15.60 -27.42 -37.10
N GLN A 504 -15.66 -26.12 -36.77
CA GLN A 504 -16.84 -25.51 -36.17
C GLN A 504 -18.04 -25.47 -37.13
N ILE A 505 -17.81 -25.23 -38.42
CA ILE A 505 -18.87 -25.28 -39.43
C ILE A 505 -19.45 -26.69 -39.54
N ARG A 506 -18.59 -27.71 -39.45
CA ARG A 506 -18.99 -29.13 -39.44
C ARG A 506 -19.77 -29.48 -38.17
N SER A 507 -19.40 -28.98 -36.99
CA SER A 507 -20.15 -29.25 -35.75
C SER A 507 -21.57 -28.67 -35.81
N LEU A 508 -21.71 -27.46 -36.36
CA LEU A 508 -23.00 -26.79 -36.55
C LEU A 508 -23.89 -27.44 -37.62
N GLY A 509 -23.34 -28.32 -38.47
CA GLY A 509 -24.07 -28.97 -39.56
C GLY A 509 -24.53 -28.00 -40.67
N TRP A 510 -23.88 -26.85 -40.80
CA TRP A 510 -24.31 -25.81 -41.74
C TRP A 510 -23.96 -26.13 -43.19
N SER A 511 -24.86 -25.78 -44.11
CA SER A 511 -24.62 -25.90 -45.55
C SER A 511 -23.73 -24.77 -46.05
N GLY A 512 -23.09 -24.98 -47.22
CA GLY A 512 -22.26 -23.96 -47.86
C GLY A 512 -23.00 -22.66 -48.21
N GLU A 513 -24.33 -22.68 -48.33
CA GLU A 513 -25.13 -21.49 -48.57
C GLU A 513 -25.42 -20.71 -47.29
N VAL A 514 -25.71 -21.42 -46.20
CA VAL A 514 -25.91 -20.84 -44.87
C VAL A 514 -24.66 -20.11 -44.39
N ILE A 515 -23.47 -20.72 -44.55
CA ILE A 515 -22.21 -20.06 -44.17
C ILE A 515 -21.92 -18.83 -45.02
N ARG A 516 -22.20 -18.88 -46.34
CA ARG A 516 -21.98 -17.74 -47.23
C ARG A 516 -22.87 -16.56 -46.85
N GLN A 517 -24.15 -16.83 -46.57
CA GLN A 517 -25.09 -15.81 -46.11
C GLN A 517 -24.67 -15.27 -44.74
N PHE A 518 -24.28 -16.14 -43.82
CA PHE A 518 -23.79 -15.73 -42.50
C PHE A 518 -22.57 -14.81 -42.60
N ILE A 519 -21.57 -15.15 -43.41
CA ILE A 519 -20.40 -14.29 -43.62
C ILE A 519 -20.82 -12.95 -44.24
N ALA A 520 -21.69 -12.97 -45.26
CA ALA A 520 -22.18 -11.74 -45.88
C ALA A 520 -22.92 -10.83 -44.88
N ASP A 521 -23.78 -11.39 -44.04
CA ASP A 521 -24.53 -10.63 -43.03
C ASP A 521 -23.61 -10.07 -41.94
N GLN A 522 -22.53 -10.80 -41.60
CA GLN A 522 -21.63 -10.47 -40.50
C GLN A 522 -20.47 -9.56 -40.89
N PHE A 523 -20.11 -9.50 -42.17
CA PHE A 523 -18.93 -8.81 -42.69
C PHE A 523 -19.25 -7.95 -43.92
N GLU A 524 -20.37 -7.22 -43.89
CA GLU A 524 -20.74 -6.20 -44.89
C GLU A 524 -20.76 -6.73 -46.34
N GLY A 525 -21.24 -7.95 -46.54
CA GLY A 525 -21.36 -8.59 -47.85
C GLY A 525 -20.09 -9.25 -48.37
N LYS A 526 -18.99 -9.25 -47.60
CA LYS A 526 -17.75 -9.92 -47.96
C LYS A 526 -17.93 -11.43 -48.12
N ARG A 527 -17.07 -12.04 -48.93
CA ARG A 527 -16.93 -13.48 -49.12
C ARG A 527 -15.73 -14.00 -48.33
N TRP A 528 -15.72 -15.31 -48.05
CA TRP A 528 -14.66 -15.99 -47.29
C TRP A 528 -13.22 -15.59 -47.67
N PHE A 529 -12.93 -15.51 -48.98
CA PHE A 529 -11.58 -15.20 -49.48
C PHE A 529 -11.21 -13.72 -49.34
N GLU A 530 -12.18 -12.84 -49.08
CA GLU A 530 -12.01 -11.39 -48.88
C GLU A 530 -11.80 -11.04 -47.41
N LEU A 531 -12.01 -12.00 -46.50
CA LEU A 531 -11.80 -11.80 -45.07
C LEU A 531 -10.31 -11.73 -44.75
N THR A 532 -9.92 -10.72 -43.97
CA THR A 532 -8.61 -10.65 -43.32
C THR A 532 -8.48 -11.74 -42.25
N ASP A 533 -7.27 -12.03 -41.77
CA ASP A 533 -7.10 -13.03 -40.70
C ASP A 533 -7.80 -12.61 -39.40
N ASP A 534 -7.86 -11.31 -39.08
CA ASP A 534 -8.62 -10.80 -37.93
C ASP A 534 -10.13 -10.99 -38.13
N GLU A 535 -10.63 -10.77 -39.35
CA GLU A 535 -12.03 -11.06 -39.69
C GLU A 535 -12.35 -12.56 -39.63
N ARG A 536 -11.40 -13.43 -40.01
CA ARG A 536 -11.53 -14.89 -39.87
C ARG A 536 -11.54 -15.32 -38.41
N PHE A 537 -10.72 -14.72 -37.55
CA PHE A 537 -10.79 -14.95 -36.10
C PHE A 537 -12.13 -14.50 -35.53
N LEU A 538 -12.63 -13.32 -35.93
CA LEU A 538 -13.95 -12.83 -35.53
C LEU A 538 -15.06 -13.77 -36.00
N LEU A 539 -14.95 -14.32 -37.21
CA LEU A 539 -15.89 -15.31 -37.73
C LEU A 539 -15.87 -16.60 -36.90
N LEU A 540 -14.68 -17.15 -36.59
CA LEU A 540 -14.56 -18.35 -35.75
C LEU A 540 -15.22 -18.13 -34.38
N TYR A 541 -14.96 -16.98 -33.76
CA TYR A 541 -15.57 -16.60 -32.50
C TYR A 541 -17.10 -16.55 -32.61
N ARG A 542 -17.63 -15.85 -33.61
CA ARG A 542 -19.08 -15.77 -33.84
C ARG A 542 -19.71 -17.15 -34.08
N LEU A 543 -19.05 -18.04 -34.82
CA LEU A 543 -19.53 -19.41 -35.05
C LEU A 543 -19.60 -20.23 -33.75
N ARG A 544 -18.66 -20.06 -32.83
CA ARG A 544 -18.66 -20.77 -31.53
C ARG A 544 -19.71 -20.26 -30.55
N VAL A 545 -20.18 -19.02 -30.72
CA VAL A 545 -21.27 -18.45 -29.90
C VAL A 545 -22.65 -18.87 -30.40
N VAL A 546 -22.75 -19.36 -31.63
CA VAL A 546 -24.00 -19.84 -32.24
C VAL A 546 -24.29 -21.30 -31.91
N ASP A 547 -23.27 -22.08 -31.54
CA ASP A 547 -23.37 -23.43 -30.94
C ASP A 547 -23.90 -23.31 -29.49
#